data_AF-A0A537K710-F1
#
_entry.id   AF-A0A537K710-F1
#
_cell.length_a   1.000
_cell.length_b   1.000
_cell.length_c   1.000
_cell.angle_alpha   90.00
_cell.angle_beta   90.00
_cell.angle_gamma   90.00
#
_symmetry.space_group_name_H-M   'P 1'
#
loop_
_entity.id
_entity.type
_entity.pdbx_description
1 polymer ?
#
loop_
_entity_poly.entity_id
_entity_poly.type
_entity_poly.pdbx_seq_one_letter_code
_entity_poly.pdbx_strand_id
1 'polypeptide(L)'
;MGRIKKNVLSLLMRKIFLIFFILTGKSIFSQQLWHDKERTLRYHPEENDIVIENGDKRFNRALYGGNTAFRAEAGDLPEFALYMPGMGGNLKFGIIANGRSKWLIDAKYIKANYSAGSMLYEIKDDLLGNGQILLQVLATYDDEALILKIQSNNINSNVELVAVFGGA
;
A
#
# COMPACT_ATOMS: atom_id res chain seq x y z
N MET A 1 68.85 13.75 -6.61
CA MET A 1 68.14 12.52 -6.17
C MET A 1 67.12 12.91 -5.10
N GLY A 2 65.80 12.70 -5.25
CA GLY A 2 64.88 12.75 -4.10
C GLY A 2 63.50 13.43 -4.20
N ARG A 3 63.05 13.97 -5.35
CA ARG A 3 61.77 14.73 -5.41
C ARG A 3 60.54 13.96 -5.91
N ILE A 4 60.71 12.81 -6.57
CA ILE A 4 59.62 12.05 -7.21
C ILE A 4 58.85 11.15 -6.21
N LYS A 5 59.50 10.65 -5.15
CA LYS A 5 58.87 9.70 -4.19
C LYS A 5 57.77 10.30 -3.32
N LYS A 6 57.79 11.61 -3.03
CA LYS A 6 56.81 12.25 -2.13
C LYS A 6 55.41 12.35 -2.75
N ASN A 7 55.32 12.55 -4.07
CA ASN A 7 54.03 12.68 -4.76
C ASN A 7 53.33 11.34 -4.95
N VAL A 8 54.08 10.25 -5.14
CA VAL A 8 53.51 8.89 -5.24
C VAL A 8 52.99 8.44 -3.88
N LEU A 9 53.72 8.74 -2.80
CA LEU A 9 53.30 8.41 -1.43
C LEU A 9 52.06 9.21 -1.01
N SER A 10 51.96 10.50 -1.37
CA SER A 10 50.75 11.29 -1.07
C SER A 10 49.53 10.85 -1.88
N LEU A 11 49.72 10.40 -3.13
CA LEU A 11 48.65 9.83 -3.95
C LEU A 11 48.16 8.50 -3.39
N LEU A 12 49.08 7.64 -2.92
CA LEU A 12 48.76 6.35 -2.31
C LEU A 12 48.02 6.54 -0.98
N MET A 13 48.48 7.47 -0.14
CA MET A 13 47.82 7.83 1.12
C MET A 13 46.41 8.42 0.91
N ARG A 14 46.20 9.23 -0.14
CA ARG A 14 44.86 9.73 -0.51
C ARG A 14 43.91 8.62 -0.96
N LYS A 15 44.40 7.64 -1.74
CA LYS A 15 43.59 6.49 -2.18
C LYS A 15 43.23 5.57 -1.00
N ILE A 16 44.16 5.35 -0.08
CA ILE A 16 43.91 4.56 1.14
C ILE A 16 42.88 5.27 2.03
N PHE A 17 42.96 6.60 2.16
CA PHE A 17 41.98 7.38 2.93
C PHE A 17 40.58 7.34 2.29
N LEU A 18 40.49 7.41 0.95
CA LEU A 18 39.21 7.24 0.24
C LEU A 18 38.60 5.85 0.42
N ILE A 19 39.41 4.79 0.36
CA ILE A 19 38.96 3.41 0.56
C ILE A 19 38.47 3.21 2.01
N PHE A 20 39.16 3.79 2.99
CA PHE A 20 38.75 3.72 4.38
C PHE A 20 37.42 4.46 4.64
N PHE A 21 37.20 5.61 3.98
CA PHE A 21 35.95 6.37 4.09
C PHE A 21 34.75 5.65 3.45
N ILE A 22 34.97 4.86 2.39
CA ILE A 22 33.93 4.03 1.77
C ILE A 22 33.61 2.81 2.65
N LEU A 23 34.59 2.26 3.38
CA LEU A 23 34.38 1.11 4.27
C LEU A 23 33.71 1.47 5.60
N THR A 24 33.84 2.70 6.09
CA THR A 24 33.20 3.17 7.34
C THR A 24 31.82 3.79 7.14
N GLY A 25 31.41 4.07 5.89
CA GLY A 25 30.10 4.63 5.54
C GLY A 25 28.93 3.64 5.60
N LYS A 26 29.01 2.59 6.42
CA LYS A 26 27.79 1.83 6.77
C LYS A 26 27.09 2.59 7.89
N SER A 27 26.10 3.39 7.51
CA SER A 27 25.10 3.90 8.46
C SER A 27 24.52 2.71 9.22
N ILE A 28 24.92 2.53 10.48
CA ILE A 28 24.26 1.61 11.40
C ILE A 28 22.96 2.30 11.78
N PHE A 29 21.93 2.12 10.96
CA PHE A 29 20.57 2.39 11.41
C PHE A 29 20.22 1.26 12.38
N SER A 30 20.53 1.47 13.66
CA SER A 30 20.11 0.56 14.72
C SER A 30 18.59 0.60 14.78
N GLN A 31 17.93 -0.41 14.23
CA GLN A 31 16.48 -0.54 14.28
C GLN A 31 16.11 -0.91 15.71
N GLN A 32 15.57 0.04 16.46
CA GLN A 32 15.21 -0.18 17.85
C GLN A 32 14.14 -1.27 17.95
N LEU A 33 14.47 -2.36 18.65
CA LEU A 33 13.54 -3.44 18.94
C LEU A 33 12.38 -2.89 19.76
N TRP A 34 11.15 -3.32 19.44
CA TRP A 34 9.96 -3.03 20.23
C TRP A 34 9.47 -4.35 20.83
N HIS A 35 9.58 -4.51 22.15
CA HIS A 35 9.32 -5.78 22.86
C HIS A 35 10.02 -6.98 22.19
N ASP A 36 11.35 -6.88 21.99
CA ASP A 36 12.19 -7.92 21.38
C ASP A 36 11.78 -8.34 19.96
N LYS A 37 10.97 -7.51 19.28
CA LYS A 37 10.59 -7.70 17.88
C LYS A 37 11.17 -6.60 17.01
N GLU A 38 11.68 -7.02 15.86
CA GLU A 38 12.08 -6.12 14.79
C GLU A 38 10.83 -5.41 14.23
N ARG A 39 10.85 -4.07 14.22
CA ARG A 39 9.73 -3.27 13.72
C ARG A 39 9.87 -3.08 12.22
N THR A 40 9.05 -3.75 11.42
CA THR A 40 8.98 -3.50 9.97
C THR A 40 8.26 -2.17 9.68
N LEU A 41 8.87 -1.29 8.88
CA LEU A 41 8.17 -0.13 8.35
C LEU A 41 7.15 -0.61 7.29
N ARG A 42 5.86 -0.52 7.62
CA ARG A 42 4.78 -1.03 6.76
C ARG A 42 4.31 -0.01 5.72
N TYR A 43 4.28 1.26 6.10
CA TYR A 43 3.78 2.34 5.26
C TYR A 43 4.93 3.28 4.90
N HIS A 44 4.89 3.81 3.68
CA HIS A 44 5.82 4.83 3.23
C HIS A 44 5.04 6.02 2.64
N PRO A 45 5.57 7.24 2.75
CA PRO A 45 5.00 8.39 2.06
C PRO A 45 5.30 8.29 0.56
N GLU A 46 4.31 8.61 -0.26
CA GLU A 46 4.48 8.82 -1.70
C GLU A 46 3.70 10.09 -2.06
N GLU A 47 4.41 11.15 -2.47
CA GLU A 47 3.82 12.49 -2.65
C GLU A 47 3.07 12.98 -1.39
N ASN A 48 1.73 13.08 -1.47
CA ASN A 48 0.85 13.48 -0.37
C ASN A 48 0.08 12.30 0.26
N ASP A 49 0.44 11.07 -0.13
CA ASP A 49 -0.27 9.86 0.23
C ASP A 49 0.53 9.01 1.23
N ILE A 50 -0.20 8.16 1.96
CA ILE A 50 0.38 7.10 2.80
C ILE A 50 0.12 5.77 2.10
N VAL A 51 1.19 5.11 1.68
CA VAL A 51 1.13 3.96 0.77
C VAL A 51 1.60 2.68 1.46
N ILE A 52 0.94 1.58 1.11
CA ILE A 52 1.38 0.22 1.42
C ILE A 52 1.18 -0.68 0.20
N GLU A 53 2.14 -1.57 -0.05
CA GLU A 53 2.01 -2.64 -1.03
C GLU A 53 1.86 -3.97 -0.30
N ASN A 54 0.88 -4.77 -0.73
CA ASN A 54 0.54 -6.09 -0.18
C ASN A 54 0.39 -6.09 1.35
N GLY A 55 -0.26 -5.04 1.88
CA GLY A 55 -0.63 -5.00 3.29
C GLY A 55 -1.75 -6.01 3.61
N ASP A 56 -1.85 -6.36 4.89
CA ASP A 56 -2.66 -7.48 5.37
C ASP A 56 -3.79 -7.06 6.33
N LYS A 57 -3.91 -5.76 6.63
CA LYS A 57 -4.91 -5.29 7.59
C LYS A 57 -6.22 -4.95 6.89
N ARG A 58 -7.30 -5.40 7.52
CA ARG A 58 -8.68 -5.08 7.17
C ARG A 58 -9.20 -4.09 8.20
N PHE A 59 -10.04 -3.15 7.78
CA PHE A 59 -10.76 -2.25 8.68
C PHE A 59 -9.85 -1.45 9.64
N ASN A 60 -8.64 -1.09 9.18
CA ASN A 60 -7.66 -0.30 9.93
C ASN A 60 -7.60 1.17 9.46
N ARG A 61 -8.53 1.58 8.59
CA ARG A 61 -8.63 2.92 8.01
C ARG A 61 -10.08 3.36 7.95
N ALA A 62 -10.55 4.01 9.01
CA ALA A 62 -11.85 4.63 9.03
C ALA A 62 -11.89 5.85 8.08
N LEU A 63 -12.87 5.87 7.18
CA LEU A 63 -13.24 7.01 6.36
C LEU A 63 -14.47 7.66 6.99
N TYR A 64 -14.28 8.89 7.46
CA TYR A 64 -15.34 9.66 8.11
C TYR A 64 -16.04 10.54 7.08
N GLY A 65 -17.37 10.54 7.16
CA GLY A 65 -18.24 11.39 6.37
C GLY A 65 -18.53 12.71 7.08
N GLY A 66 -19.79 12.90 7.47
CA GLY A 66 -20.25 14.02 8.29
C GLY A 66 -19.96 13.88 9.79
N ASN A 67 -20.76 14.57 10.62
CA ASN A 67 -20.59 14.64 12.08
C ASN A 67 -21.41 13.59 12.85
N THR A 68 -21.80 12.49 12.23
CA THR A 68 -22.55 11.40 12.86
C THR A 68 -21.61 10.28 13.35
N ALA A 69 -22.18 9.18 13.87
CA ALA A 69 -21.42 7.99 14.22
C ALA A 69 -21.03 7.14 12.99
N PHE A 70 -21.46 7.52 11.79
CA PHE A 70 -21.17 6.81 10.56
C PHE A 70 -19.69 6.86 10.21
N ARG A 71 -19.19 5.71 9.76
CA ARG A 71 -17.90 5.61 9.06
C ARG A 71 -17.91 4.39 8.16
N ALA A 72 -17.18 4.51 7.05
CA ALA A 72 -16.81 3.36 6.25
C ALA A 72 -15.41 2.91 6.67
N GLU A 73 -15.29 1.68 7.13
CA GLU A 73 -14.02 1.07 7.48
C GLU A 73 -13.38 0.49 6.22
N ALA A 74 -12.23 1.03 5.83
CA ALA A 74 -11.36 0.50 4.79
C ALA A 74 -10.10 -0.11 5.41
N GLY A 75 -9.19 -0.60 4.58
CA GLY A 75 -7.89 -1.06 5.06
C GLY A 75 -6.85 -1.22 3.97
N ASP A 76 -5.82 -1.99 4.27
CA ASP A 76 -4.77 -2.33 3.29
C ASP A 76 -5.34 -3.20 2.14
N LEU A 77 -6.47 -3.86 2.39
CA LEU A 77 -7.19 -4.72 1.43
C LEU A 77 -8.49 -4.05 0.94
N PRO A 78 -8.92 -4.28 -0.33
CA PRO A 78 -10.11 -3.66 -0.94
C PRO A 78 -11.42 -4.33 -0.47
N GLU A 79 -11.68 -4.21 0.83
CA GLU A 79 -12.91 -4.65 1.49
C GLU A 79 -13.35 -3.58 2.49
N PHE A 80 -14.66 -3.35 2.54
CA PHE A 80 -15.24 -2.27 3.32
C PHE A 80 -16.26 -2.78 4.34
N ALA A 81 -16.33 -2.15 5.50
CA ALA A 81 -17.43 -2.36 6.44
C ALA A 81 -18.12 -1.02 6.72
N LEU A 82 -19.43 -1.04 6.83
CA LEU A 82 -20.20 0.13 7.23
C LEU A 82 -20.48 0.05 8.72
N TYR A 83 -20.36 1.19 9.40
CA TYR A 83 -20.70 1.30 10.82
C TYR A 83 -21.72 2.42 11.00
N MET A 84 -22.87 2.11 11.61
CA MET A 84 -24.00 3.01 11.86
C MET A 84 -24.70 2.63 13.17
N PRO A 85 -24.53 3.42 14.23
CA PRO A 85 -23.86 3.08 15.52
C PRO A 85 -23.55 1.60 15.91
N GLY A 86 -24.04 0.59 15.19
CA GLY A 86 -23.57 -0.79 15.17
C GLY A 86 -22.99 -1.17 13.80
N MET A 87 -22.81 -2.45 13.55
CA MET A 87 -22.28 -2.93 12.28
C MET A 87 -23.38 -2.94 11.21
N GLY A 88 -23.12 -2.26 10.09
CA GLY A 88 -24.07 -2.07 8.99
C GLY A 88 -23.86 -3.05 7.83
N GLY A 89 -22.91 -3.97 7.95
CA GLY A 89 -22.57 -4.97 6.94
C GLY A 89 -21.19 -4.73 6.29
N ASN A 90 -20.73 -5.74 5.56
CA ASN A 90 -19.47 -5.73 4.83
C ASN A 90 -19.70 -5.76 3.33
N LEU A 91 -18.94 -4.97 2.58
CA LEU A 91 -18.86 -4.97 1.13
C LEU A 91 -17.56 -5.63 0.67
N LYS A 92 -17.68 -6.74 -0.03
CA LYS A 92 -16.57 -7.51 -0.63
C LYS A 92 -16.66 -7.52 -2.14
N PHE A 93 -15.49 -7.58 -2.78
CA PHE A 93 -15.37 -7.68 -4.23
C PHE A 93 -14.66 -8.96 -4.65
N GLY A 94 -15.18 -9.63 -5.67
CA GLY A 94 -14.56 -10.78 -6.31
C GLY A 94 -14.50 -10.61 -7.82
N ILE A 95 -13.62 -11.37 -8.47
CA ILE A 95 -13.51 -11.43 -9.92
C ILE A 95 -13.70 -12.86 -10.39
N ILE A 96 -14.36 -13.02 -11.54
CA ILE A 96 -14.54 -14.30 -12.21
C ILE A 96 -14.00 -14.17 -13.64
N ALA A 97 -13.09 -15.06 -14.02
CA ALA A 97 -12.51 -15.11 -15.36
C ALA A 97 -12.06 -16.54 -15.70
N ASN A 98 -12.31 -16.98 -16.92
CA ASN A 98 -11.85 -18.28 -17.43
C ASN A 98 -12.25 -19.47 -16.52
N GLY A 99 -13.48 -19.48 -16.01
CA GLY A 99 -14.00 -20.53 -15.12
C GLY A 99 -13.37 -20.56 -13.72
N ARG A 100 -12.60 -19.53 -13.35
CA ARG A 100 -11.99 -19.37 -12.02
C ARG A 100 -12.51 -18.11 -11.35
N SER A 101 -12.56 -18.13 -10.02
CA SER A 101 -12.98 -16.97 -9.21
C SER A 101 -11.94 -16.67 -8.13
N LYS A 102 -11.84 -15.40 -7.74
CA LYS A 102 -10.97 -14.95 -6.64
C LYS A 102 -11.55 -13.72 -5.96
N TRP A 103 -11.42 -13.62 -4.64
CA TRP A 103 -11.71 -12.37 -3.94
C TRP A 103 -10.59 -11.36 -4.19
N LEU A 104 -10.93 -10.08 -4.37
CA LEU A 104 -9.92 -9.05 -4.61
C LEU A 104 -8.95 -8.88 -3.45
N ILE A 105 -9.35 -9.24 -2.22
CA ILE A 105 -8.45 -9.26 -1.06
C ILE A 105 -7.33 -10.32 -1.16
N ASP A 106 -7.51 -11.33 -2.02
CA ASP A 106 -6.54 -12.40 -2.27
C ASP A 106 -5.76 -12.18 -3.58
N ALA A 107 -5.86 -11.00 -4.18
CA ALA A 107 -5.15 -10.66 -5.40
C ALA A 107 -3.63 -10.71 -5.19
N LYS A 108 -2.91 -11.10 -6.24
CA LYS A 108 -1.45 -11.24 -6.21
C LYS A 108 -0.70 -9.95 -5.85
N TYR A 109 -1.26 -8.81 -6.24
CA TYR A 109 -0.72 -7.50 -5.90
C TYR A 109 -1.86 -6.53 -5.58
N ILE A 110 -1.72 -5.86 -4.43
CA ILE A 110 -2.61 -4.80 -3.97
C ILE A 110 -1.72 -3.65 -3.48
N LYS A 111 -1.79 -2.49 -4.11
CA LYS A 111 -1.25 -1.24 -3.57
C LYS A 111 -2.41 -0.43 -3.02
N ALA A 112 -2.32 -0.01 -1.76
CA ALA A 112 -3.31 0.80 -1.09
C ALA A 112 -2.71 2.16 -0.73
N ASN A 113 -3.36 3.23 -1.18
CA ASN A 113 -2.98 4.62 -0.94
C ASN A 113 -4.07 5.31 -0.14
N TYR A 114 -3.72 5.86 1.01
CA TYR A 114 -4.58 6.79 1.73
C TYR A 114 -4.27 8.21 1.30
N SER A 115 -5.27 8.91 0.74
CA SER A 115 -5.14 10.26 0.21
C SER A 115 -6.34 11.12 0.61
N ALA A 116 -6.11 12.19 1.37
CA ALA A 116 -7.12 13.20 1.70
C ALA A 116 -8.51 12.67 2.14
N GLY A 117 -8.55 11.63 2.98
CA GLY A 117 -9.81 11.04 3.46
C GLY A 117 -10.45 10.05 2.48
N SER A 118 -9.72 9.63 1.45
CA SER A 118 -10.10 8.56 0.52
C SER A 118 -9.08 7.43 0.53
N MET A 119 -9.52 6.23 0.15
CA MET A 119 -8.62 5.12 -0.15
C MET A 119 -8.64 4.84 -1.65
N LEU A 120 -7.45 4.61 -2.20
CA LEU A 120 -7.25 4.18 -3.57
C LEU A 120 -6.54 2.83 -3.55
N TYR A 121 -6.93 1.96 -4.46
CA TYR A 121 -6.37 0.63 -4.62
C TYR A 121 -5.99 0.40 -6.08
N GLU A 122 -4.76 -0.06 -6.30
CA GLU A 122 -4.34 -0.67 -7.56
C GLU A 122 -4.22 -2.18 -7.35
N ILE A 123 -4.97 -2.95 -8.15
CA ILE A 123 -5.13 -4.39 -7.97
C ILE A 123 -4.72 -5.09 -9.25
N LYS A 124 -3.75 -6.00 -9.15
CA LYS A 124 -3.28 -6.85 -10.24
C LYS A 124 -3.38 -8.31 -9.84
N ASP A 125 -3.80 -9.13 -10.79
CA ASP A 125 -3.90 -10.57 -10.60
C ASP A 125 -3.74 -11.31 -11.93
N ASP A 126 -3.31 -12.56 -11.89
CA ASP A 126 -3.17 -13.38 -13.09
C ASP A 126 -4.53 -13.58 -13.81
N LEU A 127 -5.66 -13.47 -13.10
CA LEU A 127 -7.01 -13.46 -13.70
C LEU A 127 -7.32 -12.19 -14.53
N LEU A 128 -6.59 -11.10 -14.31
CA LEU A 128 -6.72 -9.83 -15.03
C LEU A 128 -5.72 -9.72 -16.21
N GLY A 129 -4.87 -10.73 -16.41
CA GLY A 129 -3.79 -10.68 -17.40
C GLY A 129 -2.77 -9.60 -17.07
N ASN A 130 -2.47 -8.74 -18.06
CA ASN A 130 -1.60 -7.57 -17.88
C ASN A 130 -2.38 -6.31 -17.44
N GLY A 131 -3.68 -6.45 -17.19
CA GLY A 131 -4.54 -5.36 -16.75
C GLY A 131 -4.56 -5.17 -15.25
N GLN A 132 -5.32 -4.18 -14.82
CA GLN A 132 -5.51 -3.86 -13.40
C GLN A 132 -6.90 -3.29 -13.14
N ILE A 133 -7.34 -3.45 -11.90
CA ILE A 133 -8.51 -2.74 -11.35
C ILE A 133 -7.99 -1.59 -10.50
N LEU A 134 -8.53 -0.40 -10.75
CA LEU A 134 -8.39 0.77 -9.89
C LEU A 134 -9.69 0.96 -9.12
N LEU A 135 -9.61 0.99 -7.80
CA LEU A 135 -10.76 1.21 -6.92
C LEU A 135 -10.48 2.43 -6.05
N GLN A 136 -11.39 3.40 -6.06
CA GLN A 136 -11.36 4.56 -5.16
C GLN A 136 -12.61 4.56 -4.30
N VAL A 137 -12.46 4.92 -3.03
CA VAL A 137 -13.55 4.90 -2.06
C VAL A 137 -13.49 6.12 -1.15
N LEU A 138 -14.66 6.65 -0.82
CA LEU A 138 -14.86 7.81 0.05
C LEU A 138 -16.20 7.71 0.79
N ALA A 139 -16.21 8.18 2.04
CA ALA A 139 -17.44 8.40 2.79
C ALA A 139 -18.06 9.74 2.39
N THR A 140 -19.39 9.82 2.32
CA THR A 140 -20.10 11.06 1.98
C THR A 140 -20.30 11.95 3.20
N TYR A 141 -20.35 13.26 2.98
CA TYR A 141 -20.61 14.22 4.05
C TYR A 141 -22.09 14.32 4.40
N ASP A 142 -22.95 14.52 3.38
CA ASP A 142 -24.37 14.84 3.56
C ASP A 142 -25.21 13.63 4.00
N ASP A 143 -24.82 12.44 3.56
CA ASP A 143 -25.51 11.17 3.85
C ASP A 143 -24.55 10.17 4.51
N GLU A 144 -25.12 9.23 5.28
CA GLU A 144 -24.37 8.09 5.82
C GLU A 144 -24.16 7.03 4.74
N ALA A 145 -23.25 7.30 3.80
CA ALA A 145 -23.01 6.45 2.65
C ALA A 145 -21.53 6.34 2.25
N LEU A 146 -21.28 5.31 1.45
CA LEU A 146 -20.00 5.02 0.83
C LEU A 146 -20.15 5.16 -0.68
N ILE A 147 -19.28 5.96 -1.30
CA ILE A 147 -19.17 6.02 -2.76
C ILE A 147 -17.92 5.27 -3.20
N LEU A 148 -18.08 4.43 -4.22
CA LEU A 148 -16.98 3.72 -4.86
C LEU A 148 -16.93 4.05 -6.35
N LYS A 149 -15.70 4.22 -6.84
CA LYS A 149 -15.40 4.29 -8.27
C LYS A 149 -14.49 3.12 -8.60
N ILE A 150 -14.89 2.32 -9.58
CA ILE A 150 -14.13 1.17 -10.06
C ILE A 150 -13.83 1.38 -11.53
N GLN A 151 -12.56 1.24 -11.91
CA GLN A 151 -12.10 1.37 -13.29
C GLN A 151 -11.23 0.17 -13.64
N SER A 152 -11.41 -0.35 -14.86
CA SER A 152 -10.54 -1.36 -15.45
C SER A 152 -9.56 -0.71 -16.42
N ASN A 153 -8.28 -1.03 -16.31
CA ASN A 153 -7.27 -0.61 -17.28
C ASN A 153 -6.63 -1.85 -17.91
N ASN A 154 -6.62 -1.91 -19.25
CA ASN A 154 -5.94 -2.94 -20.05
C ASN A 154 -6.34 -4.40 -19.70
N ILE A 155 -7.58 -4.63 -19.28
CA ILE A 155 -8.12 -5.98 -19.08
C ILE A 155 -8.67 -6.47 -20.43
N ASN A 156 -8.00 -7.45 -21.03
CA ASN A 156 -8.32 -7.96 -22.37
C ASN A 156 -9.19 -9.23 -22.34
N SER A 157 -9.40 -9.82 -21.17
CA SER A 157 -10.26 -10.99 -20.96
C SER A 157 -11.67 -10.55 -20.55
N ASN A 158 -12.66 -11.43 -20.80
CA ASN A 158 -13.97 -11.25 -20.18
C ASN A 158 -13.84 -11.54 -18.67
N VAL A 159 -13.89 -10.48 -17.87
CA VAL A 159 -13.79 -10.53 -16.41
C VAL A 159 -15.10 -9.99 -15.84
N GLU A 160 -15.76 -10.79 -15.02
CA GLU A 160 -16.93 -10.37 -14.26
C GLU A 160 -16.48 -9.88 -12.89
N LEU A 161 -16.99 -8.71 -12.48
CA LEU A 161 -16.83 -8.19 -11.14
C LEU A 161 -18.07 -8.54 -10.31
N VAL A 162 -17.86 -9.16 -9.16
CA VAL A 162 -18.90 -9.51 -8.20
C VAL A 162 -18.76 -8.61 -6.98
N ALA A 163 -19.85 -7.96 -6.58
CA ALA A 163 -19.95 -7.24 -5.31
C ALA A 163 -20.91 -8.00 -4.39
N VAL A 164 -20.48 -8.29 -3.16
CA VAL A 164 -21.29 -8.96 -2.15
C VAL A 164 -21.37 -8.07 -0.93
N PHE A 165 -22.60 -7.74 -0.53
CA PHE A 165 -22.87 -6.98 0.68
C PHE A 165 -23.71 -7.79 1.65
N GLY A 166 -23.38 -7.74 2.95
CA GLY A 166 -24.23 -8.30 3.98
C GLY A 166 -23.52 -8.55 5.29
N GLY A 167 -24.20 -9.30 6.16
CA GLY A 167 -23.70 -9.68 7.47
C GLY A 167 -23.88 -8.63 8.54
N ALA A 168 -24.85 -7.71 8.41
CA ALA A 168 -25.32 -6.79 9.46
C ALA A 168 -26.07 -7.53 10.58
#